data_AF-A0A3C0KSB5-F1
#
_entry.id   AF-A0A3C0KSB5-F1
#
_cell.length_a   1.000
_cell.length_b   1.000
_cell.length_c   1.000
_cell.angle_alpha   90.00
_cell.angle_beta   90.00
_cell.angle_gamma   90.00
#
_symmetry.space_group_name_H-M   'P 1'
#
loop_
_entity.id
_entity.type
_entity.pdbx_description
1 polymer ?
#
loop_
_entity_poly.entity_id
_entity_poly.type
_entity_poly.pdbx_seq_one_letter_code
_entity_poly.pdbx_strand_id
1 'polypeptide(L)'
;MSRAETNRSSHLHAVRGTDENLPSLRHMLEMLDVRYGHSDLDVSSLPFTRGDATAGSEAELQTVVIGKGQQVDLPLTIEQSNYFADILRRTMAGDTKKRVVTDLEAYLNTNSEDVWENSWVRFPRRLLSPLTEEVLQRDLLADKEDPSQGDRSDLQKFLFRHEGQDYVRIPVSYLLKLALAEAVGSSPNPPPAMIRETALDLMGHFLNDNTSPETFSFHVISPTGRHGMGQAVAREMAKRFLLTQLLTMYANERFRLLQNGQEAMVFYSPHPPLRQKKLNDCISDAFYRELFMSPCLSGWQRGEAKYDYMHLCHRVLSRSQLNATAKLREAGIITKNLVTLPNTSNISLANNGTHVSMGSRRLGEALKGQNSGFNKVHEKYLGDLVVKITEHFLPLFVGTYTAAPYRLDFKDFHPEKALAFLPHELDYTHLRMLWRRWQKKANLKIFGRPLTPFGPLWLDRTISSLCGLRGDFIPDFRIIDYLVALMSTERSPSLDGRLHNSDRLKKDLADLGVFDTKMSLYLFEKMREYEAMGFSGFEARHYSLFEQFAGDMGRAVDVQNLLYCLAYKYIADGRISHAQIP
;
A
#
# COMPACT_ATOMS: atom_id res chain seq x y z
N MET A 1 57.77 -33.78 -0.06
CA MET A 1 57.81 -34.77 1.04
C MET A 1 57.21 -34.14 2.29
N SER A 2 56.30 -34.87 2.92
CA SER A 2 55.69 -34.67 4.26
C SER A 2 54.60 -33.61 4.47
N ARG A 3 53.50 -34.11 5.07
CA ARG A 3 52.28 -33.48 5.58
C ARG A 3 52.52 -32.74 6.92
N ALA A 4 51.67 -31.74 7.18
CA ALA A 4 51.02 -31.42 8.49
C ALA A 4 50.05 -30.24 8.25
N GLU A 5 48.74 -30.45 8.05
CA GLU A 5 47.70 -30.33 9.09
C GLU A 5 48.03 -29.36 10.23
N THR A 6 47.44 -28.16 10.20
CA THR A 6 47.08 -27.39 11.42
C THR A 6 46.14 -26.21 11.11
N ASN A 7 44.98 -26.23 11.77
CA ASN A 7 44.12 -25.11 12.17
C ASN A 7 43.49 -24.18 11.12
N ARG A 8 42.36 -24.62 10.57
CA ARG A 8 41.21 -23.74 10.29
C ARG A 8 40.19 -23.87 11.44
N SER A 9 40.30 -23.01 12.45
CA SER A 9 39.20 -22.76 13.40
C SER A 9 39.44 -21.50 14.22
N SER A 10 38.99 -20.35 13.75
CA SER A 10 38.57 -19.22 14.59
C SER A 10 37.99 -18.13 13.69
N HIS A 11 37.03 -17.36 14.23
CA HIS A 11 36.22 -16.33 13.56
C HIS A 11 34.93 -16.82 12.87
N LEU A 12 34.18 -17.67 13.58
CA LEU A 12 32.71 -17.58 13.61
C LEU A 12 32.32 -17.17 15.04
N HIS A 13 32.35 -15.87 15.32
CA HIS A 13 31.56 -15.35 16.45
C HIS A 13 30.12 -15.26 15.97
N ALA A 14 29.42 -16.41 16.05
CA ALA A 14 27.98 -16.43 16.10
C ALA A 14 27.55 -15.58 17.29
N VAL A 15 26.71 -14.58 17.03
CA VAL A 15 26.03 -13.80 18.06
C VAL A 15 25.07 -14.75 18.77
N ARG A 16 25.56 -15.42 19.82
CA ARG A 16 24.76 -16.10 20.83
C ARG A 16 24.07 -15.01 21.65
N GLY A 17 22.80 -14.80 21.36
CA GLY A 17 21.91 -13.97 22.17
C GLY A 17 20.47 -14.37 21.89
N THR A 18 19.76 -14.79 22.95
CA THR A 18 18.31 -15.05 23.12
C THR A 18 17.71 -16.45 22.87
N ASP A 19 18.41 -17.46 22.37
CA ASP A 19 17.78 -18.79 22.19
C ASP A 19 17.72 -19.67 23.46
N GLU A 20 18.36 -19.27 24.56
CA GLU A 20 18.62 -20.19 25.69
C GLU A 20 17.45 -20.48 26.64
N ASN A 21 16.22 -20.01 26.42
CA ASN A 21 15.08 -20.36 27.29
C ASN A 21 13.70 -20.38 26.59
N LEU A 22 13.64 -20.63 25.28
CA LEU A 22 12.34 -20.83 24.64
C LEU A 22 11.79 -22.23 24.97
N PRO A 23 10.54 -22.35 25.44
CA PRO A 23 9.91 -23.65 25.61
C PRO A 23 9.77 -24.38 24.28
N SER A 24 9.53 -25.70 24.31
CA SER A 24 9.28 -26.45 23.08
C SER A 24 8.04 -25.91 22.34
N LEU A 25 8.01 -26.05 21.00
CA LEU A 25 6.85 -25.65 20.18
C LEU A 25 5.53 -26.26 20.71
N ARG A 26 5.59 -27.53 21.13
CA ARG A 26 4.45 -28.21 21.75
C ARG A 26 3.99 -27.49 23.01
N HIS A 27 4.92 -27.13 23.89
CA HIS A 27 4.57 -26.43 25.13
C HIS A 27 4.00 -25.04 24.86
N MET A 28 4.53 -24.29 23.87
CA MET A 28 3.95 -23.01 23.46
C MET A 28 2.50 -23.16 22.96
N LEU A 29 2.19 -24.24 22.24
CA LEU A 29 0.84 -24.52 21.76
C LEU A 29 -0.09 -25.02 22.87
N GLU A 30 0.42 -25.77 23.84
CA GLU A 30 -0.33 -26.15 25.05
C GLU A 30 -0.73 -24.91 25.87
N MET A 31 0.10 -23.86 25.92
CA MET A 31 -0.27 -22.56 26.52
C MET A 31 -1.42 -21.85 25.78
N LEU A 32 -1.70 -22.24 24.54
CA LEU A 32 -2.84 -21.77 23.74
C LEU A 32 -4.06 -22.70 23.86
N ASP A 33 -4.05 -23.65 24.80
CA ASP A 33 -5.06 -24.70 24.96
C ASP A 33 -5.24 -25.56 23.68
N VAL A 34 -4.18 -25.75 22.90
CA VAL A 34 -4.17 -26.71 21.79
C VAL A 34 -4.10 -28.11 22.38
N ARG A 35 -5.06 -28.96 22.01
CA ARG A 35 -5.25 -30.30 22.56
C ARG A 35 -4.63 -31.35 21.65
N TYR A 36 -3.82 -32.22 22.26
CA TYR A 36 -3.29 -33.41 21.63
C TYR A 36 -4.04 -34.63 22.18
N GLY A 37 -4.69 -35.40 21.32
CA GLY A 37 -5.30 -36.67 21.68
C GLY A 37 -4.26 -37.78 21.88
N HIS A 38 -4.75 -39.02 22.11
CA HIS A 38 -3.89 -40.18 22.32
C HIS A 38 -3.00 -40.54 21.10
N SER A 39 -3.41 -40.16 19.88
CA SER A 39 -2.64 -40.37 18.65
C SER A 39 -2.62 -39.16 17.70
N ASP A 40 -3.56 -38.21 17.83
CA ASP A 40 -3.78 -37.16 16.83
C ASP A 40 -4.07 -35.79 17.45
N LEU A 41 -3.66 -34.74 16.75
CA LEU A 41 -3.94 -33.34 17.06
C LEU A 41 -5.44 -33.02 16.89
N ASP A 42 -6.07 -32.42 17.90
CA ASP A 42 -7.43 -31.88 17.77
C ASP A 42 -7.41 -30.57 17.00
N VAL A 43 -7.65 -30.64 15.69
CA VAL A 43 -7.67 -29.47 14.80
C VAL A 43 -8.67 -28.41 15.26
N SER A 44 -9.75 -28.78 15.95
CA SER A 44 -10.74 -27.79 16.44
C SER A 44 -10.21 -26.89 17.56
N SER A 45 -9.09 -27.27 18.17
CA SER A 45 -8.41 -26.50 19.21
C SER A 45 -7.36 -25.53 18.67
N LEU A 46 -7.08 -25.54 17.36
CA LEU A 46 -6.08 -24.65 16.75
C LEU A 46 -6.59 -23.20 16.63
N PRO A 47 -5.68 -22.21 16.59
CA PRO A 47 -6.00 -20.86 16.14
C PRO A 47 -6.56 -20.83 14.70
N PHE A 48 -7.36 -19.80 14.39
CA PHE A 48 -8.03 -19.54 13.11
C PHE A 48 -9.07 -20.59 12.68
N THR A 49 -9.50 -21.42 13.63
CA THR A 49 -10.59 -22.37 13.44
C THR A 49 -11.95 -21.68 13.57
N ARG A 50 -13.03 -22.46 13.35
CA ARG A 50 -14.39 -21.94 13.43
C ARG A 50 -14.69 -21.39 14.82
N GLY A 51 -15.12 -20.13 14.89
CA GLY A 51 -15.45 -19.43 16.13
C GLY A 51 -14.27 -18.69 16.77
N ASP A 52 -13.05 -18.98 16.32
CA ASP A 52 -11.83 -18.31 16.77
C ASP A 52 -11.45 -17.12 15.87
N ALA A 53 -11.50 -17.32 14.56
CA ALA A 53 -11.09 -16.31 13.59
C ALA A 53 -12.00 -15.07 13.61
N THR A 54 -11.39 -13.91 13.57
CA THR A 54 -12.02 -12.62 13.25
C THR A 54 -11.36 -12.02 12.02
N ALA A 55 -12.03 -11.12 11.31
CA ALA A 55 -11.43 -10.46 10.16
C ALA A 55 -11.87 -9.01 9.98
N GLY A 56 -11.04 -8.26 9.28
CA GLY A 56 -11.31 -6.91 8.76
C GLY A 56 -10.58 -6.73 7.44
N SER A 57 -11.01 -5.75 6.66
CA SER A 57 -10.41 -5.43 5.36
C SER A 57 -10.18 -3.94 5.22
N GLU A 58 -9.12 -3.59 4.50
CA GLU A 58 -8.77 -2.24 4.08
C GLU A 58 -8.77 -2.21 2.56
N ALA A 59 -9.27 -1.13 1.97
CA ALA A 59 -9.30 -0.94 0.53
C ALA A 59 -8.82 0.47 0.20
N GLU A 60 -7.81 0.52 -0.67
CA GLU A 60 -7.33 1.74 -1.30
C GLU A 60 -8.10 1.97 -2.61
N LEU A 61 -8.74 3.13 -2.75
CA LEU A 61 -9.59 3.49 -3.89
C LEU A 61 -8.93 4.59 -4.73
N GLN A 62 -9.26 4.71 -5.99
CA GLN A 62 -8.84 5.84 -6.82
C GLN A 62 -9.94 6.88 -6.92
N THR A 63 -9.57 8.14 -7.15
CA THR A 63 -10.52 9.21 -7.38
C THR A 63 -10.17 10.05 -8.59
N VAL A 64 -11.19 10.61 -9.22
CA VAL A 64 -11.04 11.65 -10.24
C VAL A 64 -12.02 12.77 -9.96
N VAL A 65 -11.69 13.96 -10.46
CA VAL A 65 -12.64 15.07 -10.61
C VAL A 65 -12.78 15.35 -12.11
N ILE A 66 -13.99 15.23 -12.62
CA ILE A 66 -14.33 15.54 -14.02
C ILE A 66 -14.79 16.98 -14.09
N GLY A 67 -14.27 17.74 -15.06
CA GLY A 67 -14.64 19.13 -15.27
C GLY A 67 -13.61 19.88 -16.09
N LYS A 68 -14.00 21.04 -16.61
CA LYS A 68 -13.10 21.89 -17.40
C LYS A 68 -11.91 22.32 -16.54
N GLY A 69 -10.73 22.42 -17.15
CA GLY A 69 -9.50 22.78 -16.43
C GLY A 69 -9.58 24.07 -15.63
N GLN A 70 -10.42 25.04 -16.03
CA GLN A 70 -10.60 26.30 -15.29
C GLN A 70 -11.47 26.17 -14.03
N GLN A 71 -12.13 25.03 -13.83
CA GLN A 71 -13.06 24.75 -12.72
C GLN A 71 -12.51 23.70 -11.75
N VAL A 72 -11.55 22.88 -12.19
CA VAL A 72 -10.99 21.77 -11.42
C VAL A 72 -9.69 22.17 -10.73
N ASP A 73 -9.47 21.64 -9.53
CA ASP A 73 -8.39 22.08 -8.65
C ASP A 73 -6.98 21.75 -9.16
N LEU A 74 -6.72 20.53 -9.62
CA LEU A 74 -5.40 20.08 -10.05
C LEU A 74 -4.80 20.97 -11.16
N PRO A 75 -5.47 21.22 -12.30
CA PRO A 75 -4.94 22.09 -13.35
C PRO A 75 -4.72 23.52 -12.86
N LEU A 76 -5.67 24.10 -12.10
CA LEU A 76 -5.51 25.44 -11.52
C LEU A 76 -4.31 25.51 -10.58
N THR A 77 -4.11 24.50 -9.74
CA THR A 77 -2.99 24.43 -8.80
C THR A 77 -1.66 24.35 -9.55
N ILE A 78 -1.58 23.61 -10.65
CA ILE A 78 -0.38 23.55 -11.49
C ILE A 78 -0.11 24.91 -12.13
N GLU A 79 -1.10 25.51 -12.80
CA GLU A 79 -0.95 26.80 -13.51
C GLU A 79 -0.58 27.95 -12.58
N GLN A 80 -1.11 27.97 -11.36
CA GLN A 80 -0.88 29.02 -10.37
C GLN A 80 0.40 28.79 -9.54
N SER A 81 1.09 27.66 -9.73
CA SER A 81 2.26 27.32 -8.92
C SER A 81 3.50 28.12 -9.31
N ASN A 82 4.30 28.49 -8.30
CA ASN A 82 5.65 29.02 -8.53
C ASN A 82 6.52 28.04 -9.31
N TYR A 83 6.31 26.73 -9.14
CA TYR A 83 7.01 25.68 -9.88
C TYR A 83 6.81 25.82 -11.40
N PHE A 84 5.57 25.99 -11.84
CA PHE A 84 5.24 26.17 -13.25
C PHE A 84 5.82 27.48 -13.79
N ALA A 85 5.64 28.59 -13.05
CA ALA A 85 6.21 29.88 -13.42
C ALA A 85 7.74 29.84 -13.54
N ASP A 86 8.43 29.13 -12.66
CA ASP A 86 9.88 28.96 -12.68
C ASP A 86 10.36 28.14 -13.88
N ILE A 87 9.65 27.05 -14.21
CA ILE A 87 9.98 26.22 -15.36
C ILE A 87 9.80 26.97 -16.68
N LEU A 88 8.74 27.77 -16.80
CA LEU A 88 8.53 28.65 -17.95
C LEU A 88 9.69 29.65 -18.08
N ARG A 89 10.05 30.35 -16.99
CA ARG A 89 11.17 31.31 -16.98
C ARG A 89 12.51 30.66 -17.36
N ARG A 90 12.84 29.50 -16.79
CA ARG A 90 14.08 28.75 -17.11
C ARG A 90 14.11 28.29 -18.57
N THR A 91 12.97 27.92 -19.13
CA THR A 91 12.88 27.51 -20.53
C THR A 91 13.06 28.69 -21.48
N MET A 92 12.50 29.86 -21.14
CA MET A 92 12.73 31.11 -21.88
C MET A 92 14.21 31.55 -21.83
N ALA A 93 14.87 31.36 -20.68
CA ALA A 93 16.30 31.64 -20.50
C ALA A 93 17.22 30.62 -21.22
N GLY A 94 16.69 29.46 -21.61
CA GLY A 94 17.46 28.38 -22.24
C GLY A 94 18.11 27.40 -21.26
N ASP A 95 17.85 27.53 -19.96
CA ASP A 95 18.44 26.70 -18.89
C ASP A 95 17.83 25.28 -18.82
N THR A 96 16.64 25.09 -19.38
CA THR A 96 15.90 23.82 -19.38
C THR A 96 15.52 23.41 -20.80
N LYS A 97 15.46 22.09 -21.05
CA LYS A 97 14.95 21.54 -22.32
C LYS A 97 13.49 21.98 -22.54
N LYS A 98 13.21 22.61 -23.68
CA LYS A 98 11.86 23.04 -24.10
C LYS A 98 10.79 21.96 -23.96
N ARG A 99 11.18 20.70 -24.16
CA ARG A 99 10.31 19.53 -24.06
C ARG A 99 9.58 19.41 -22.72
N VAL A 100 10.17 19.78 -21.59
CA VAL A 100 9.51 19.64 -20.27
C VAL A 100 8.29 20.56 -20.17
N VAL A 101 8.43 21.82 -20.62
CA VAL A 101 7.31 22.76 -20.72
C VAL A 101 6.27 22.24 -21.70
N THR A 102 6.70 21.84 -22.90
CA THR A 102 5.77 21.35 -23.93
C THR A 102 4.98 20.13 -23.47
N ASP A 103 5.62 19.18 -22.77
CA ASP A 103 4.95 17.97 -22.27
C ASP A 103 3.97 18.31 -21.14
N LEU A 104 4.29 19.27 -20.26
CA LEU A 104 3.38 19.74 -19.19
C LEU A 104 2.22 20.60 -19.72
N GLU A 105 2.47 21.51 -20.66
CA GLU A 105 1.44 22.25 -21.39
C GLU A 105 0.54 21.29 -22.19
N ALA A 106 1.12 20.27 -22.82
CA ALA A 106 0.35 19.23 -23.49
C ALA A 106 -0.51 18.44 -22.50
N TYR A 107 -0.02 18.14 -21.31
CA TYR A 107 -0.82 17.49 -20.26
C TYR A 107 -2.06 18.33 -19.89
N LEU A 108 -1.88 19.65 -19.69
CA LEU A 108 -2.96 20.56 -19.33
C LEU A 108 -3.95 20.78 -20.48
N ASN A 109 -3.45 20.98 -21.70
CA ASN A 109 -4.29 21.37 -22.84
C ASN A 109 -4.86 20.18 -23.63
N THR A 110 -4.23 19.00 -23.54
CA THR A 110 -4.63 17.78 -24.27
C THR A 110 -5.38 16.84 -23.32
N ASN A 111 -6.52 17.30 -22.81
CA ASN A 111 -7.42 16.53 -21.95
C ASN A 111 -8.86 16.57 -22.47
N SER A 112 -9.14 15.85 -23.56
CA SER A 112 -10.46 15.85 -24.20
C SER A 112 -11.58 15.24 -23.34
N GLU A 113 -11.22 14.45 -22.34
CA GLU A 113 -12.18 13.78 -21.44
C GLU A 113 -12.49 14.64 -20.20
N ASP A 114 -11.76 15.74 -19.99
CA ASP A 114 -11.90 16.61 -18.82
C ASP A 114 -11.75 15.86 -17.47
N VAL A 115 -11.03 14.73 -17.48
CA VAL A 115 -10.77 13.90 -16.29
C VAL A 115 -9.46 14.30 -15.63
N TRP A 116 -9.50 14.59 -14.32
CA TRP A 116 -8.33 14.96 -13.52
C TRP A 116 -8.14 14.02 -12.33
N GLU A 117 -7.12 13.17 -12.41
CA GLU A 117 -6.91 12.11 -11.43
C GLU A 117 -6.37 12.63 -10.10
N ASN A 118 -6.93 12.12 -8.99
CA ASN A 118 -6.63 12.52 -7.61
C ASN A 118 -6.68 14.04 -7.37
N SER A 119 -7.43 14.78 -8.20
CA SER A 119 -7.71 16.20 -8.00
C SER A 119 -8.58 16.41 -6.77
N TRP A 120 -8.47 17.59 -6.17
CA TRP A 120 -9.33 18.00 -5.06
C TRP A 120 -10.60 18.65 -5.60
N VAL A 121 -11.62 18.73 -4.76
CA VAL A 121 -12.87 19.44 -5.05
C VAL A 121 -12.91 20.78 -4.33
N ARG A 122 -13.65 21.72 -4.91
CA ARG A 122 -13.81 23.08 -4.38
C ARG A 122 -15.27 23.48 -4.35
N PHE A 123 -15.78 24.00 -3.23
CA PHE A 123 -17.17 24.46 -3.13
C PHE A 123 -17.36 25.56 -2.06
N PRO A 124 -18.44 26.35 -2.14
CA PRO A 124 -18.73 27.39 -1.15
C PRO A 124 -18.93 26.82 0.27
N ARG A 125 -18.23 27.37 1.27
CA ARG A 125 -18.31 26.94 2.68
C ARG A 125 -19.72 27.06 3.26
N ARG A 126 -20.50 28.05 2.79
CA ARG A 126 -21.90 28.27 3.22
C ARG A 126 -22.86 27.08 2.96
N LEU A 127 -22.42 26.07 2.20
CA LEU A 127 -23.21 24.86 1.94
C LEU A 127 -23.12 23.85 3.09
N LEU A 128 -22.18 24.03 4.01
CA LEU A 128 -22.01 23.16 5.17
C LEU A 128 -23.11 23.44 6.20
N SER A 129 -23.74 22.37 6.69
CA SER A 129 -24.58 22.43 7.90
C SER A 129 -23.73 22.66 9.15
N PRO A 130 -24.33 23.08 10.28
CA PRO A 130 -23.59 23.29 11.53
C PRO A 130 -22.77 22.07 11.99
N LEU A 131 -23.31 20.86 11.81
CA LEU A 131 -22.60 19.63 12.15
C LEU A 131 -21.37 19.40 11.25
N THR A 132 -21.52 19.57 9.94
CA THR A 132 -20.41 19.39 8.99
C THR A 132 -19.32 20.44 9.19
N GLU A 133 -19.72 21.66 9.53
CA GLU A 133 -18.81 22.74 9.89
C GLU A 133 -18.04 22.43 11.19
N GLU A 134 -18.69 21.88 12.21
CA GLU A 134 -18.03 21.40 13.44
C GLU A 134 -17.01 20.29 13.14
N VAL A 135 -17.38 19.31 12.30
CA VAL A 135 -16.46 18.24 11.86
C VAL A 135 -15.25 18.81 11.14
N LEU A 136 -15.45 19.74 10.20
CA LEU A 136 -14.37 20.41 9.48
C LEU A 136 -13.45 21.17 10.43
N GLN A 137 -13.99 21.99 11.33
CA GLN A 137 -13.21 22.76 12.29
C GLN A 137 -12.38 21.87 13.21
N ARG A 138 -12.98 20.78 13.71
CA ARG A 138 -12.26 19.79 14.54
C ARG A 138 -11.12 19.15 13.78
N ASP A 139 -11.31 18.78 12.52
CA ASP A 139 -10.28 18.14 11.70
C ASP A 139 -9.17 19.11 11.23
N LEU A 140 -9.40 20.42 11.36
CA LEU A 140 -8.43 21.49 11.08
C LEU A 140 -7.61 21.89 12.32
N LEU A 141 -7.83 21.29 13.49
CA LEU A 141 -6.98 21.48 14.67
C LEU A 141 -5.58 20.88 14.44
N ALA A 142 -4.56 21.50 15.04
CA ALA A 142 -3.19 20.97 15.06
C ALA A 142 -3.11 19.64 15.83
N ASP A 143 -3.81 19.58 16.96
CA ASP A 143 -4.05 18.36 17.74
C ASP A 143 -5.52 18.28 18.14
N LYS A 144 -6.20 17.22 17.72
CA LYS A 144 -7.63 16.99 18.01
C LYS A 144 -7.91 16.61 19.46
N GLU A 145 -6.88 16.17 20.20
CA GLU A 145 -6.98 15.86 21.63
C GLU A 145 -6.69 17.08 22.51
N ASP A 146 -5.98 18.08 21.96
CA ASP A 146 -5.65 19.33 22.65
C ASP A 146 -6.00 20.57 21.79
N PRO A 147 -7.28 20.99 21.78
CA PRO A 147 -7.73 22.15 21.01
C PRO A 147 -7.06 23.47 21.42
N SER A 148 -6.37 23.53 22.56
CA SER A 148 -5.67 24.75 23.02
C SER A 148 -4.46 25.10 22.15
N GLN A 149 -3.93 24.13 21.39
CA GLN A 149 -2.85 24.33 20.43
C GLN A 149 -3.30 25.07 19.16
N GLY A 150 -4.61 25.26 18.97
CA GLY A 150 -5.19 25.99 17.85
C GLY A 150 -5.23 25.19 16.55
N ASP A 151 -5.35 25.92 15.43
CA ASP A 151 -5.45 25.35 14.09
C ASP A 151 -4.07 24.90 13.57
N ARG A 152 -4.11 23.93 12.66
CA ARG A 152 -2.94 23.48 11.89
C ARG A 152 -2.31 24.60 11.05
N SER A 153 -1.01 24.48 10.77
CA SER A 153 -0.23 25.55 10.12
C SER A 153 -0.51 25.72 8.61
N ASP A 154 -1.12 24.73 7.97
CA ASP A 154 -1.44 24.69 6.54
C ASP A 154 -2.92 24.97 6.23
N LEU A 155 -3.64 25.65 7.14
CA LEU A 155 -5.08 25.99 7.02
C LEU A 155 -5.47 26.62 5.68
N GLN A 156 -4.63 27.48 5.13
CA GLN A 156 -4.80 28.16 3.84
C GLN A 156 -4.88 27.20 2.64
N LYS A 157 -4.43 25.94 2.78
CA LYS A 157 -4.58 24.92 1.74
C LYS A 157 -6.04 24.46 1.58
N PHE A 158 -6.87 24.67 2.61
CA PHE A 158 -8.26 24.20 2.68
C PHE A 158 -9.27 25.33 2.59
N LEU A 159 -8.99 26.44 3.26
CA LEU A 159 -9.91 27.57 3.35
C LEU A 159 -9.34 28.74 2.57
N PHE A 160 -10.09 29.22 1.59
CA PHE A 160 -9.67 30.34 0.76
C PHE A 160 -10.87 31.16 0.30
N ARG A 161 -10.63 32.38 -0.18
CA ARG A 161 -11.66 33.28 -0.67
C ARG A 161 -11.67 33.33 -2.19
N HIS A 162 -12.84 33.16 -2.79
CA HIS A 162 -13.06 33.21 -4.23
C HIS A 162 -14.26 34.10 -4.54
N GLU A 163 -14.06 35.12 -5.39
CA GLU A 163 -15.12 36.07 -5.76
C GLU A 163 -15.86 36.69 -4.55
N GLY A 164 -15.11 36.98 -3.48
CA GLY A 164 -15.66 37.56 -2.25
C GLY A 164 -16.35 36.58 -1.30
N GLN A 165 -16.48 35.30 -1.67
CA GLN A 165 -17.09 34.22 -0.88
C GLN A 165 -16.04 33.25 -0.33
N ASP A 166 -16.30 32.69 0.86
CA ASP A 166 -15.46 31.66 1.47
C ASP A 166 -15.71 30.29 0.84
N TYR A 167 -14.63 29.62 0.46
CA TYR A 167 -14.63 28.31 -0.18
C TYR A 167 -13.84 27.29 0.64
N VAL A 168 -14.24 26.04 0.48
CA VAL A 168 -13.53 24.86 0.97
C VAL A 168 -12.89 24.15 -0.22
N ARG A 169 -11.63 23.76 -0.07
CA ARG A 169 -10.82 22.97 -1.00
C ARG A 169 -10.34 21.72 -0.28
N ILE A 170 -10.79 20.54 -0.69
CA ILE A 170 -10.47 19.28 0.00
C ILE A 170 -10.31 18.11 -0.97
N PRO A 171 -9.48 17.10 -0.63
CA PRO A 171 -9.41 15.86 -1.39
C PRO A 171 -10.72 15.08 -1.32
N VAL A 172 -11.04 14.32 -2.38
CA VAL A 172 -12.26 13.50 -2.47
C VAL A 172 -12.35 12.47 -1.33
N SER A 173 -11.21 11.97 -0.84
CA SER A 173 -11.19 11.07 0.32
C SER A 173 -11.76 11.70 1.59
N TYR A 174 -11.52 13.00 1.83
CA TYR A 174 -12.11 13.72 2.95
C TYR A 174 -13.55 14.18 2.67
N LEU A 175 -13.89 14.44 1.40
CA LEU A 175 -15.25 14.75 0.97
C LEU A 175 -16.25 13.67 1.40
N LEU A 176 -15.87 12.38 1.37
CA LEU A 176 -16.72 11.27 1.80
C LEU A 176 -17.15 11.40 3.27
N LYS A 177 -16.22 11.76 4.15
CA LYS A 177 -16.50 12.01 5.57
C LYS A 177 -17.44 13.20 5.74
N LEU A 178 -17.18 14.32 5.07
CA LEU A 178 -18.05 15.50 5.14
C LEU A 178 -19.44 15.24 4.55
N ALA A 179 -19.53 14.45 3.48
CA ALA A 179 -20.81 14.06 2.89
C ALA A 179 -21.66 13.23 3.86
N LEU A 180 -21.02 12.33 4.63
CA LEU A 180 -21.71 11.57 5.67
C LEU A 180 -22.19 12.47 6.81
N ALA A 181 -21.36 13.43 7.25
CA ALA A 181 -21.74 14.43 8.26
C ALA A 181 -22.91 15.29 7.79
N GLU A 182 -22.87 15.73 6.54
CA GLU A 182 -23.91 16.56 5.95
C GLU A 182 -25.23 15.78 5.81
N ALA A 183 -25.18 14.53 5.35
CA ALA A 183 -26.36 13.69 5.20
C ALA A 183 -27.14 13.50 6.51
N VAL A 184 -26.45 13.41 7.66
CA VAL A 184 -27.09 13.26 8.97
C VAL A 184 -27.34 14.58 9.71
N GLY A 185 -26.61 15.65 9.34
CA GLY A 185 -26.70 16.97 9.97
C GLY A 185 -27.66 17.93 9.29
N SER A 186 -27.94 17.76 8.00
CA SER A 186 -28.72 18.70 7.19
C SER A 186 -30.14 18.23 6.86
N SER A 187 -30.54 17.05 7.32
CA SER A 187 -31.85 16.49 6.99
C SER A 187 -32.97 17.27 7.69
N PRO A 188 -34.02 17.73 6.98
CA PRO A 188 -35.18 18.39 7.60
C PRO A 188 -35.85 17.53 8.67
N ASN A 189 -35.83 16.20 8.46
CA ASN A 189 -36.24 15.21 9.44
C ASN A 189 -34.98 14.48 9.91
N PRO A 190 -34.44 14.80 11.09
CA PRO A 190 -33.22 14.16 11.56
C PRO A 190 -33.43 12.65 11.69
N PRO A 191 -32.45 11.83 11.30
CA PRO A 191 -32.57 10.40 11.45
C PRO A 191 -32.65 10.02 12.94
N PRO A 192 -33.22 8.84 13.28
CA PRO A 192 -33.19 8.31 14.63
C PRO A 192 -31.80 8.38 15.26
N ALA A 193 -31.73 8.64 16.58
CA ALA A 193 -30.46 8.84 17.30
C ALA A 193 -29.42 7.73 17.02
N MET A 194 -29.86 6.46 17.01
CA MET A 194 -29.01 5.31 16.69
C MET A 194 -28.35 5.41 15.30
N ILE A 195 -29.06 5.89 14.27
CA ILE A 195 -28.50 6.05 12.93
C ILE A 195 -27.51 7.22 12.92
N ARG A 196 -27.82 8.30 13.63
CA ARG A 196 -26.92 9.46 13.75
C ARG A 196 -25.62 9.08 14.46
N GLU A 197 -25.70 8.38 15.59
CA GLU A 197 -24.53 7.88 16.32
C GLU A 197 -23.70 6.93 15.45
N THR A 198 -24.35 5.96 14.80
CA THR A 198 -23.66 5.05 13.88
C THR A 198 -22.93 5.83 12.77
N ALA A 199 -23.58 6.83 12.16
CA ALA A 199 -22.95 7.63 11.12
C ALA A 199 -21.72 8.42 11.63
N LEU A 200 -21.80 8.98 12.85
CA LEU A 200 -20.67 9.66 13.49
C LEU A 200 -19.49 8.72 13.73
N ASP A 201 -19.76 7.49 14.16
CA ASP A 201 -18.72 6.47 14.35
C ASP A 201 -18.10 6.05 13.00
N LEU A 202 -18.93 5.85 11.97
CA LEU A 202 -18.49 5.45 10.64
C LEU A 202 -17.59 6.48 9.93
N MET A 203 -17.66 7.77 10.30
CA MET A 203 -16.80 8.81 9.73
C MET A 203 -15.31 8.52 9.90
N GLY A 204 -14.93 7.87 11.01
CA GLY A 204 -13.53 7.48 11.28
C GLY A 204 -12.99 6.42 10.31
N HIS A 205 -13.87 5.74 9.56
CA HIS A 205 -13.51 4.68 8.63
C HIS A 205 -13.18 5.19 7.21
N PHE A 206 -13.35 6.49 6.96
CA PHE A 206 -12.93 7.16 5.75
C PHE A 206 -11.63 7.93 6.02
N LEU A 207 -10.50 7.28 5.74
CA LEU A 207 -9.17 7.79 5.99
C LEU A 207 -8.70 8.68 4.83
N ASN A 208 -7.81 9.62 5.17
CA ASN A 208 -7.32 10.66 4.27
C ASN A 208 -5.79 10.79 4.35
N ASP A 209 -5.06 9.72 4.57
CA ASP A 209 -3.61 9.78 4.78
C ASP A 209 -2.74 9.45 3.58
N ASN A 210 -3.26 8.78 2.57
CA ASN A 210 -2.52 8.53 1.32
C ASN A 210 -3.07 9.38 0.16
N THR A 211 -2.41 9.37 -1.02
CA THR A 211 -2.91 10.01 -2.25
C THR A 211 -4.32 9.61 -2.59
N SER A 212 -4.60 8.34 -2.37
CA SER A 212 -5.84 7.68 -2.65
C SER A 212 -6.69 7.56 -1.38
N PRO A 213 -8.04 7.64 -1.46
CA PRO A 213 -8.89 7.31 -0.33
C PRO A 213 -8.60 5.91 0.18
N GLU A 214 -8.43 5.82 1.49
CA GLU A 214 -8.32 4.56 2.19
C GLU A 214 -9.56 4.38 3.05
N THR A 215 -10.14 3.19 3.01
CA THR A 215 -11.28 2.84 3.85
C THR A 215 -11.04 1.50 4.49
N PHE A 216 -11.51 1.32 5.73
CA PHE A 216 -11.39 0.05 6.44
C PHE A 216 -12.74 -0.41 7.00
N SER A 217 -12.84 -1.70 7.31
CA SER A 217 -14.09 -2.33 7.73
C SER A 217 -14.79 -1.57 8.86
N PHE A 218 -16.09 -1.38 8.73
CA PHE A 218 -16.95 -0.67 9.68
C PHE A 218 -17.10 -1.37 11.03
N HIS A 219 -16.77 -2.66 11.09
CA HIS A 219 -16.74 -3.46 12.31
C HIS A 219 -15.87 -4.68 12.10
N VAL A 220 -15.37 -5.24 13.20
CA VAL A 220 -14.68 -6.53 13.19
C VAL A 220 -15.67 -7.65 12.90
N ILE A 221 -15.36 -8.47 11.91
CA ILE A 221 -16.24 -9.52 11.42
C ILE A 221 -15.94 -10.80 12.18
N SER A 222 -16.99 -11.45 12.67
CA SER A 222 -16.91 -12.74 13.35
C SER A 222 -18.08 -13.61 12.84
N PRO A 223 -17.82 -14.64 12.03
CA PRO A 223 -18.88 -15.44 11.43
C PRO A 223 -19.59 -16.26 12.52
N THR A 224 -20.83 -15.91 12.82
CA THR A 224 -21.71 -16.61 13.77
C THR A 224 -22.69 -17.59 13.10
N GLY A 225 -22.72 -17.64 11.76
CA GLY A 225 -23.75 -18.32 10.97
C GLY A 225 -23.26 -19.46 10.07
N ARG A 226 -24.09 -19.80 9.06
CA ARG A 226 -23.81 -20.82 8.02
C ARG A 226 -22.81 -20.36 6.95
N HIS A 227 -22.57 -19.06 6.81
CA HIS A 227 -21.65 -18.51 5.82
C HIS A 227 -20.22 -18.43 6.38
N GLY A 228 -19.23 -18.74 5.54
CA GLY A 228 -17.80 -18.67 5.88
C GLY A 228 -17.30 -17.25 6.14
N MET A 229 -16.06 -17.15 6.63
CA MET A 229 -15.40 -15.87 6.93
C MET A 229 -15.36 -14.97 5.69
N GLY A 230 -14.98 -15.55 4.55
CA GLY A 230 -14.85 -14.85 3.29
C GLY A 230 -16.12 -14.17 2.81
N GLN A 231 -17.25 -14.88 2.84
CA GLN A 231 -18.54 -14.31 2.46
C GLN A 231 -18.95 -13.13 3.36
N ALA A 232 -18.62 -13.20 4.66
CA ALA A 232 -18.92 -12.13 5.60
C ALA A 232 -18.08 -10.87 5.33
N VAL A 233 -16.77 -11.03 5.12
CA VAL A 233 -15.84 -9.94 4.74
C VAL A 233 -16.24 -9.32 3.41
N ALA A 234 -16.50 -10.14 2.38
CA ALA A 234 -16.93 -9.66 1.07
C ALA A 234 -18.25 -8.85 1.14
N ARG A 235 -19.19 -9.28 1.99
CA ARG A 235 -20.46 -8.56 2.17
C ARG A 235 -20.26 -7.21 2.87
N GLU A 236 -19.35 -7.12 3.83
CA GLU A 236 -19.01 -5.86 4.49
C GLU A 236 -18.33 -4.90 3.52
N MET A 237 -17.32 -5.37 2.77
CA MET A 237 -16.66 -4.60 1.71
C MET A 237 -17.66 -4.07 0.68
N ALA A 238 -18.60 -4.90 0.23
CA ALA A 238 -19.64 -4.49 -0.72
C ALA A 238 -20.55 -3.39 -0.15
N LYS A 239 -20.95 -3.48 1.13
CA LYS A 239 -21.75 -2.44 1.80
C LYS A 239 -20.97 -1.13 1.93
N ARG A 240 -19.71 -1.21 2.34
CA ARG A 240 -18.81 -0.06 2.49
C ARG A 240 -18.59 0.64 1.15
N PHE A 241 -18.37 -0.12 0.08
CA PHE A 241 -18.24 0.45 -1.26
C PHE A 241 -19.55 1.05 -1.77
N LEU A 242 -20.70 0.40 -1.54
CA LEU A 242 -22.01 0.98 -1.87
C LEU A 242 -22.23 2.31 -1.15
N LEU A 243 -21.95 2.38 0.15
CA LEU A 243 -22.05 3.62 0.90
C LEU A 243 -21.12 4.69 0.33
N THR A 244 -19.89 4.33 -0.04
CA THR A 244 -18.93 5.24 -0.69
C THR A 244 -19.49 5.83 -1.98
N GLN A 245 -20.12 5.01 -2.83
CA GLN A 245 -20.76 5.49 -4.07
C GLN A 245 -21.92 6.43 -3.79
N LEU A 246 -22.81 6.07 -2.84
CA LEU A 246 -23.94 6.90 -2.44
C LEU A 246 -23.49 8.25 -1.87
N LEU A 247 -22.45 8.26 -1.03
CA LEU A 247 -21.87 9.49 -0.49
C LEU A 247 -21.25 10.36 -1.58
N THR A 248 -20.59 9.76 -2.57
CA THR A 248 -20.03 10.48 -3.73
C THR A 248 -21.13 11.15 -4.54
N MET A 249 -22.20 10.42 -4.88
CA MET A 249 -23.36 10.94 -5.58
C MET A 249 -24.03 12.07 -4.79
N TYR A 250 -24.21 11.87 -3.47
CA TYR A 250 -24.78 12.87 -2.58
C TYR A 250 -23.91 14.14 -2.52
N ALA A 251 -22.59 13.99 -2.41
CA ALA A 251 -21.65 15.11 -2.35
C ALA A 251 -21.67 15.96 -3.63
N ASN A 252 -21.73 15.31 -4.80
CA ASN A 252 -21.80 15.97 -6.10
C ASN A 252 -22.99 16.94 -6.21
N GLU A 253 -24.14 16.54 -5.67
CA GLU A 253 -25.35 17.36 -5.63
C GLU A 253 -25.37 18.35 -4.46
N ARG A 254 -25.16 17.85 -3.23
CA ARG A 254 -25.34 18.62 -2.00
C ARG A 254 -24.36 19.78 -1.88
N PHE A 255 -23.10 19.54 -2.23
CA PHE A 255 -22.06 20.58 -2.26
C PHE A 255 -22.02 21.32 -3.60
N ARG A 256 -23.01 21.08 -4.49
CA ARG A 256 -23.16 21.74 -5.78
C ARG A 256 -21.92 21.62 -6.68
N LEU A 257 -21.20 20.51 -6.59
CA LEU A 257 -20.02 20.28 -7.43
C LEU A 257 -20.42 20.32 -8.90
N LEU A 258 -21.50 19.60 -9.27
CA LEU A 258 -21.98 19.54 -10.66
C LEU A 258 -22.36 20.93 -11.19
N GLN A 259 -23.04 21.73 -10.39
CA GLN A 259 -23.43 23.10 -10.76
C GLN A 259 -22.21 24.02 -10.93
N ASN A 260 -21.13 23.74 -10.21
CA ASN A 260 -19.86 24.46 -10.30
C ASN A 260 -18.91 23.86 -11.35
N GLY A 261 -19.36 22.88 -12.14
CA GLY A 261 -18.58 22.26 -13.22
C GLY A 261 -17.55 21.22 -12.75
N GLN A 262 -17.77 20.60 -11.59
CA GLN A 262 -16.96 19.50 -11.05
C GLN A 262 -17.83 18.26 -10.79
N GLU A 263 -17.34 17.09 -11.12
CA GLU A 263 -17.95 15.81 -10.75
C GLU A 263 -16.90 14.92 -10.10
N ALA A 264 -17.06 14.60 -8.81
CA ALA A 264 -16.19 13.65 -8.13
C ALA A 264 -16.62 12.21 -8.46
N MET A 265 -15.65 11.34 -8.71
CA MET A 265 -15.87 9.90 -8.83
C MET A 265 -14.85 9.12 -8.00
N VAL A 266 -15.28 7.97 -7.47
CA VAL A 266 -14.47 7.04 -6.68
C VAL A 266 -14.59 5.65 -7.29
N PHE A 267 -13.48 4.94 -7.48
CA PHE A 267 -13.47 3.64 -8.14
C PHE A 267 -12.32 2.75 -7.67
N TYR A 268 -12.37 1.47 -8.00
CA TYR A 268 -11.26 0.55 -7.80
C TYR A 268 -10.33 0.56 -9.01
N SER A 269 -9.02 0.67 -8.77
CA SER A 269 -7.99 0.42 -9.76
C SER A 269 -6.71 -0.01 -9.05
N PRO A 270 -6.08 -1.13 -9.44
CA PRO A 270 -4.83 -1.57 -8.86
C PRO A 270 -3.62 -0.86 -9.47
N HIS A 271 -3.84 0.07 -10.40
CA HIS A 271 -2.76 0.79 -11.07
C HIS A 271 -2.95 2.30 -10.95
N PRO A 272 -1.85 3.05 -10.78
CA PRO A 272 -1.88 4.49 -10.96
C PRO A 272 -2.42 4.86 -12.36
N PRO A 273 -3.31 5.85 -12.47
CA PRO A 273 -3.83 6.29 -13.76
C PRO A 273 -2.76 6.73 -14.76
N LEU A 274 -3.00 6.47 -16.05
CA LEU A 274 -2.02 6.75 -17.09
C LEU A 274 -1.66 8.23 -17.22
N ARG A 275 -2.62 9.15 -17.05
CA ARG A 275 -2.30 10.60 -17.12
C ARG A 275 -1.53 11.06 -15.88
N GLN A 276 -1.81 10.51 -14.70
CA GLN A 276 -0.98 10.74 -13.50
C GLN A 276 0.46 10.27 -13.71
N LYS A 277 0.68 9.12 -14.36
CA LYS A 277 2.03 8.67 -14.77
C LYS A 277 2.68 9.67 -15.75
N LYS A 278 1.95 10.17 -16.74
CA LYS A 278 2.45 11.20 -17.67
C LYS A 278 2.84 12.49 -16.94
N LEU A 279 2.01 12.96 -16.00
CA LEU A 279 2.31 14.14 -15.21
C LEU A 279 3.56 13.94 -14.37
N ASN A 280 3.68 12.79 -13.69
CA ASN A 280 4.86 12.41 -12.91
C ASN A 280 6.16 12.51 -13.75
N ASP A 281 6.12 12.08 -15.01
CA ASP A 281 7.24 12.17 -15.95
C ASP A 281 7.62 13.60 -16.36
N CYS A 282 6.75 14.58 -16.10
CA CYS A 282 6.95 15.98 -16.45
C CYS A 282 7.35 16.86 -15.25
N ILE A 283 7.19 16.37 -14.01
CA ILE A 283 7.36 17.18 -12.81
C ILE A 283 8.42 16.62 -11.86
N SER A 284 8.86 17.46 -10.92
CA SER A 284 9.78 17.05 -9.87
C SER A 284 9.07 16.24 -8.79
N ASP A 285 9.82 15.34 -8.15
CA ASP A 285 9.41 14.53 -7.00
C ASP A 285 8.84 15.36 -5.83
N ALA A 286 9.38 16.56 -5.58
CA ALA A 286 8.84 17.46 -4.56
C ALA A 286 7.48 18.05 -4.95
N PHE A 287 7.33 18.46 -6.21
CA PHE A 287 6.06 19.02 -6.67
C PHE A 287 4.97 17.95 -6.77
N TYR A 288 5.31 16.73 -7.19
CA TYR A 288 4.38 15.60 -7.17
C TYR A 288 3.79 15.39 -5.77
N ARG A 289 4.61 15.43 -4.71
CA ARG A 289 4.11 15.32 -3.34
C ARG A 289 3.17 16.45 -2.94
N GLU A 290 3.47 17.69 -3.32
CA GLU A 290 2.58 18.82 -3.02
C GLU A 290 1.21 18.68 -3.72
N LEU A 291 1.17 18.08 -4.91
CA LEU A 291 -0.08 17.85 -5.64
C LEU A 291 -0.89 16.68 -5.07
N PHE A 292 -0.23 15.57 -4.73
CA PHE A 292 -0.89 14.29 -4.51
C PHE A 292 -0.79 13.72 -3.10
N MET A 293 0.12 14.16 -2.24
CA MET A 293 0.14 13.68 -0.85
C MET A 293 -1.02 14.32 -0.09
N SER A 294 -1.91 13.47 0.42
CA SER A 294 -3.07 13.93 1.16
C SER A 294 -2.66 14.51 2.53
N PRO A 295 -3.28 15.62 2.97
CA PRO A 295 -2.86 16.33 4.18
C PRO A 295 -3.40 15.73 5.49
N CYS A 296 -3.91 14.49 5.47
CA CYS A 296 -4.21 13.70 6.66
C CYS A 296 -5.27 14.34 7.58
N LEU A 297 -6.36 14.86 7.02
CA LEU A 297 -7.45 15.49 7.78
C LEU A 297 -8.27 14.48 8.59
N SER A 298 -8.43 13.25 8.11
CA SER A 298 -9.21 12.20 8.76
C SER A 298 -8.33 11.02 9.16
N GLY A 299 -8.65 10.40 10.31
CA GLY A 299 -8.00 9.20 10.82
C GLY A 299 -6.95 9.43 11.90
N TRP A 300 -6.41 10.64 12.03
CA TRP A 300 -5.29 10.93 12.94
C TRP A 300 -5.56 12.14 13.83
N GLN A 301 -5.02 12.11 15.05
CA GLN A 301 -5.12 13.22 16.00
C GLN A 301 -4.23 14.40 15.62
N ARG A 302 -3.02 14.11 15.11
CA ARG A 302 -2.05 15.10 14.63
C ARG A 302 -1.82 14.91 13.13
N GLY A 303 -2.65 15.57 12.33
CA GLY A 303 -2.66 15.42 10.87
C GLY A 303 -1.32 15.78 10.21
N GLU A 304 -0.70 16.89 10.61
CA GLU A 304 0.58 17.36 10.05
C GLU A 304 1.72 16.36 10.27
N ALA A 305 1.79 15.74 11.46
CA ALA A 305 2.79 14.72 11.74
C ALA A 305 2.64 13.47 10.85
N LYS A 306 1.40 13.08 10.53
CA LYS A 306 1.16 12.00 9.57
C LYS A 306 1.49 12.44 8.14
N TYR A 307 1.16 13.67 7.75
CA TYR A 307 1.52 14.22 6.44
C TYR A 307 3.05 14.18 6.21
N ASP A 308 3.82 14.58 7.22
CA ASP A 308 5.29 14.49 7.19
C ASP A 308 5.79 13.04 7.07
N TYR A 309 5.14 12.10 7.75
CA TYR A 309 5.44 10.68 7.63
C TYR A 309 5.19 10.16 6.19
N MET A 310 4.12 10.60 5.54
CA MET A 310 3.81 10.19 4.17
C MET A 310 4.78 10.80 3.15
N HIS A 311 5.20 12.05 3.36
CA HIS A 311 6.30 12.67 2.62
C HIS A 311 7.61 11.88 2.76
N LEU A 312 7.92 11.41 3.98
CA LEU A 312 9.07 10.55 4.21
C LEU A 312 8.94 9.23 3.42
N CYS A 313 7.79 8.57 3.49
CA CYS A 313 7.56 7.31 2.78
C CYS A 313 7.80 7.46 1.27
N HIS A 314 7.21 8.48 0.66
CA HIS A 314 7.38 8.76 -0.76
C HIS A 314 8.85 9.02 -1.13
N ARG A 315 9.55 9.85 -0.35
CA ARG A 315 10.96 10.19 -0.59
C ARG A 315 11.85 8.95 -0.51
N VAL A 316 11.58 8.03 0.41
CA VAL A 316 12.34 6.78 0.55
C VAL A 316 12.11 5.88 -0.66
N LEU A 317 10.86 5.74 -1.13
CA LEU A 317 10.55 4.94 -2.32
C LEU A 317 11.20 5.49 -3.59
N SER A 318 11.15 6.82 -3.80
CA SER A 318 11.85 7.50 -4.89
C SER A 318 13.37 7.25 -4.84
N ARG A 319 13.99 7.36 -3.67
CA ARG A 319 15.43 7.08 -3.49
C ARG A 319 15.78 5.61 -3.69
N SER A 320 14.94 4.71 -3.21
CA SER A 320 15.13 3.27 -3.34
C SER A 320 15.17 2.86 -4.81
N GLN A 321 14.25 3.36 -5.65
CA GLN A 321 14.25 3.08 -7.09
C GLN A 321 15.54 3.55 -7.81
N LEU A 322 16.12 4.67 -7.39
CA LEU A 322 17.43 5.10 -7.90
C LEU A 322 18.54 4.13 -7.50
N ASN A 323 18.55 3.70 -6.23
CA ASN A 323 19.53 2.72 -5.72
C ASN A 323 19.37 1.32 -6.35
N ALA A 324 18.17 0.97 -6.82
CA ALA A 324 17.91 -0.28 -7.54
C ALA A 324 18.79 -0.39 -8.81
N THR A 325 19.07 0.74 -9.48
CA THR A 325 19.92 0.77 -10.69
C THR A 325 21.35 0.31 -10.38
N ALA A 326 21.90 0.69 -9.22
CA ALA A 326 23.23 0.24 -8.80
C ALA A 326 23.27 -1.26 -8.56
N LYS A 327 22.24 -1.81 -7.89
CA LYS A 327 22.10 -3.26 -7.66
C LYS A 327 21.94 -4.05 -8.95
N LEU A 328 21.20 -3.53 -9.93
CA LEU A 328 21.08 -4.16 -11.25
C LEU A 328 22.41 -4.26 -11.99
N ARG A 329 23.29 -3.27 -11.81
CA ARG A 329 24.66 -3.30 -12.34
C ARG A 329 25.53 -4.32 -11.63
N GLU A 330 25.47 -4.38 -10.30
CA GLU A 330 26.19 -5.38 -9.49
C GLU A 330 25.73 -6.82 -9.80
N ALA A 331 24.43 -7.01 -10.02
CA ALA A 331 23.86 -8.28 -10.46
C ALA A 331 24.23 -8.63 -11.93
N GLY A 332 24.95 -7.76 -12.66
CA GLY A 332 25.34 -8.00 -14.05
C GLY A 332 24.16 -8.02 -15.04
N ILE A 333 23.01 -7.47 -14.65
CA ILE A 333 21.85 -7.30 -15.53
C ILE A 333 22.06 -6.07 -16.42
N ILE A 334 22.49 -4.97 -15.82
CA ILE A 334 22.97 -3.79 -16.55
C ILE A 334 24.47 -3.98 -16.78
N THR A 335 24.84 -4.23 -18.04
CA THR A 335 26.22 -4.51 -18.45
C THR A 335 26.92 -3.34 -19.13
N LYS A 336 26.20 -2.24 -19.36
CA LYS A 336 26.68 -1.04 -20.06
C LYS A 336 26.39 0.21 -19.24
N ASN A 337 27.19 1.25 -19.46
CA ASN A 337 26.98 2.56 -18.81
C ASN A 337 25.85 3.39 -19.47
N LEU A 338 25.22 2.86 -20.52
CA LEU A 338 24.03 3.46 -21.11
C LEU A 338 22.81 2.88 -20.40
N VAL A 339 22.22 3.69 -19.52
CA VAL A 339 20.99 3.38 -18.77
C VAL A 339 20.00 4.51 -18.96
N THR A 340 18.72 4.18 -18.98
CA THR A 340 17.68 5.18 -18.78
C THR A 340 17.66 5.50 -17.31
N LEU A 341 17.97 6.74 -16.93
CA LEU A 341 17.78 7.11 -15.53
C LEU A 341 16.29 7.02 -15.22
N PRO A 342 15.89 6.29 -14.16
CA PRO A 342 14.50 6.30 -13.74
C PRO A 342 14.14 7.72 -13.32
N ASN A 343 12.85 8.03 -13.42
CA ASN A 343 12.36 9.30 -12.92
C ASN A 343 12.66 9.39 -11.42
N THR A 344 13.02 10.57 -10.94
CA THR A 344 13.26 10.80 -9.52
C THR A 344 11.97 10.83 -8.71
N SER A 345 10.82 10.98 -9.38
CA SER A 345 9.49 10.93 -8.79
C SER A 345 8.84 9.57 -9.01
N ASN A 346 8.28 8.99 -7.95
CA ASN A 346 7.66 7.67 -7.96
C ASN A 346 6.15 7.75 -7.70
N ILE A 347 5.35 6.95 -8.42
CA ILE A 347 3.89 6.88 -8.29
C ILE A 347 3.41 5.67 -7.47
N SER A 348 4.33 4.89 -6.89
CA SER A 348 4.03 3.62 -6.24
C SER A 348 3.08 3.76 -5.04
N LEU A 349 3.03 4.91 -4.37
CA LEU A 349 2.05 5.13 -3.30
C LEU A 349 0.62 5.27 -3.80
N ALA A 350 0.41 5.47 -5.11
CA ALA A 350 -0.91 5.40 -5.75
C ALA A 350 -1.20 3.98 -6.29
N ASN A 351 -0.36 2.99 -5.96
CA ASN A 351 -0.54 1.61 -6.39
C ASN A 351 -1.45 0.87 -5.39
N ASN A 352 -2.74 1.02 -5.61
CA ASN A 352 -3.75 0.63 -4.63
C ASN A 352 -3.92 -0.89 -4.52
N GLY A 353 -4.11 -1.39 -3.30
CA GLY A 353 -4.50 -2.77 -3.05
C GLY A 353 -5.61 -2.93 -2.03
N THR A 354 -5.86 -4.19 -1.71
CA THR A 354 -6.76 -4.58 -0.61
C THR A 354 -5.93 -5.28 0.45
N HIS A 355 -6.06 -4.88 1.70
CA HIS A 355 -5.45 -5.63 2.82
C HIS A 355 -6.53 -6.39 3.57
N VAL A 356 -6.23 -7.62 3.99
CA VAL A 356 -7.13 -8.41 4.83
C VAL A 356 -6.41 -8.82 6.09
N SER A 357 -6.87 -8.26 7.21
CA SER A 357 -6.40 -8.62 8.54
C SER A 357 -7.29 -9.71 9.13
N MET A 358 -6.69 -10.76 9.67
CA MET A 358 -7.37 -11.77 10.47
C MET A 358 -6.77 -11.84 11.87
N GLY A 359 -7.64 -11.86 12.87
CA GLY A 359 -7.26 -12.06 14.26
C GLY A 359 -7.67 -13.44 14.76
N SER A 360 -6.98 -13.93 15.80
CA SER A 360 -7.40 -15.10 16.57
C SER A 360 -7.79 -14.66 17.97
N ARG A 361 -9.01 -15.02 18.40
CA ARG A 361 -9.47 -14.75 19.76
C ARG A 361 -8.65 -15.51 20.79
N ARG A 362 -8.32 -16.77 20.52
CA ARG A 362 -7.48 -17.64 21.34
C ARG A 362 -6.11 -17.04 21.59
N LEU A 363 -5.44 -16.55 20.54
CA LEU A 363 -4.17 -15.84 20.70
C LEU A 363 -4.34 -14.57 21.54
N GLY A 364 -5.36 -13.77 21.24
CA GLY A 364 -5.64 -12.54 21.99
C GLY A 364 -5.97 -12.79 23.47
N GLU A 365 -6.78 -13.80 23.78
CA GLU A 365 -7.14 -14.21 25.13
C GLU A 365 -5.93 -14.74 25.90
N ALA A 366 -5.08 -15.54 25.26
CA ALA A 366 -3.87 -16.05 25.86
C ALA A 366 -2.89 -14.91 26.20
N LEU A 367 -2.75 -13.89 25.35
CA LEU A 367 -1.88 -12.72 25.60
C LEU A 367 -2.48 -11.74 26.61
N LYS A 368 -3.81 -11.66 26.69
CA LYS A 368 -4.52 -10.85 27.69
C LYS A 368 -4.49 -11.49 29.07
N GLY A 369 -4.58 -12.82 29.13
CA GLY A 369 -4.63 -13.60 30.37
C GLY A 369 -3.25 -13.79 30.99
N GLN A 370 -3.03 -13.24 32.20
CA GLN A 370 -1.76 -13.38 32.92
C GLN A 370 -1.43 -14.84 33.30
N ASN A 371 -2.41 -15.75 33.25
CA ASN A 371 -2.28 -17.14 33.71
C ASN A 371 -1.92 -18.15 32.60
N SER A 372 -1.95 -17.76 31.32
CA SER A 372 -1.70 -18.69 30.20
C SER A 372 -0.21 -19.07 30.09
N GLY A 373 0.70 -18.20 30.55
CA GLY A 373 2.14 -18.28 30.28
C GLY A 373 2.53 -17.85 28.86
N PHE A 374 1.56 -17.61 27.97
CA PHE A 374 1.78 -17.16 26.60
C PHE A 374 2.06 -15.65 26.57
N ASN A 375 3.19 -15.26 25.97
CA ASN A 375 3.63 -13.87 25.95
C ASN A 375 4.11 -13.44 24.55
N LYS A 376 4.48 -12.17 24.38
CA LYS A 376 4.90 -11.59 23.10
C LYS A 376 6.08 -12.29 22.42
N VAL A 377 6.97 -12.92 23.19
CA VAL A 377 8.08 -13.71 22.63
C VAL A 377 7.53 -14.96 21.93
N HIS A 378 6.58 -15.66 22.56
CA HIS A 378 5.93 -16.83 21.96
C HIS A 378 5.07 -16.43 20.75
N GLU A 379 4.35 -15.30 20.86
CA GLU A 379 3.58 -14.72 19.77
C GLU A 379 4.46 -14.49 18.54
N LYS A 380 5.61 -13.82 18.73
CA LYS A 380 6.56 -13.53 17.65
C LYS A 380 7.17 -14.80 17.06
N TYR A 381 7.58 -15.73 17.90
CA TYR A 381 8.21 -16.98 17.46
C TYR A 381 7.27 -17.83 16.59
N LEU A 382 6.01 -18.00 17.02
CA LEU A 382 5.00 -18.71 16.24
C LEU A 382 4.56 -17.91 15.00
N GLY A 383 4.41 -16.59 15.15
CA GLY A 383 3.98 -15.69 14.08
C GLY A 383 4.91 -15.72 12.87
N ASP A 384 6.23 -15.67 13.10
CA ASP A 384 7.22 -15.72 12.02
C ASP A 384 7.17 -17.05 11.25
N LEU A 385 6.93 -18.18 11.93
CA LEU A 385 6.71 -19.47 11.27
C LEU A 385 5.45 -19.46 10.41
N VAL A 386 4.34 -18.93 10.94
CA VAL A 386 3.07 -18.86 10.20
C VAL A 386 3.22 -17.99 8.96
N VAL A 387 3.86 -16.82 9.07
CA VAL A 387 4.16 -15.95 7.93
C VAL A 387 4.96 -16.73 6.88
N LYS A 388 6.03 -17.42 7.28
CA LYS A 388 6.87 -18.16 6.32
C LYS A 388 6.15 -19.30 5.63
N ILE A 389 5.31 -20.05 6.35
CA ILE A 389 4.50 -21.12 5.77
C ILE A 389 3.51 -20.53 4.77
N THR A 390 2.85 -19.42 5.13
CA THR A 390 1.84 -18.78 4.28
C THR A 390 2.46 -18.20 3.01
N GLU A 391 3.66 -17.62 3.09
CA GLU A 391 4.41 -17.11 1.93
C GLU A 391 4.60 -18.16 0.83
N HIS A 392 4.75 -19.44 1.19
CA HIS A 392 4.90 -20.54 0.23
C HIS A 392 3.67 -20.69 -0.69
N PHE A 393 2.50 -20.29 -0.21
CA PHE A 393 1.22 -20.45 -0.88
C PHE A 393 0.74 -19.17 -1.58
N LEU A 394 1.48 -18.07 -1.54
CA LEU A 394 1.14 -16.82 -2.24
C LEU A 394 0.79 -17.02 -3.74
N PRO A 395 1.46 -17.91 -4.50
CA PRO A 395 1.09 -18.17 -5.89
C PRO A 395 -0.33 -18.71 -6.10
N LEU A 396 -1.01 -19.19 -5.05
CA LEU A 396 -2.42 -19.64 -5.15
C LEU A 396 -3.39 -18.46 -5.36
N PHE A 397 -3.02 -17.25 -4.94
CA PHE A 397 -3.91 -16.10 -4.98
C PHE A 397 -3.79 -15.31 -6.28
N VAL A 398 -2.55 -15.04 -6.69
CA VAL A 398 -2.23 -14.17 -7.84
C VAL A 398 -2.66 -14.84 -9.14
N GLY A 399 -3.49 -14.16 -9.91
CA GLY A 399 -4.07 -14.66 -11.16
C GLY A 399 -5.23 -15.65 -10.99
N THR A 400 -5.53 -16.09 -9.76
CA THR A 400 -6.66 -16.97 -9.46
C THR A 400 -7.82 -16.21 -8.82
N TYR A 401 -7.53 -15.37 -7.84
CA TYR A 401 -8.53 -14.56 -7.14
C TYR A 401 -8.24 -13.06 -7.23
N THR A 402 -6.96 -12.69 -7.23
CA THR A 402 -6.53 -11.29 -7.29
C THR A 402 -5.57 -11.09 -8.46
N ALA A 403 -5.67 -9.94 -9.11
CA ALA A 403 -4.76 -9.59 -10.20
C ALA A 403 -4.64 -8.07 -10.35
N ALA A 404 -3.57 -7.67 -11.04
CA ALA A 404 -3.32 -6.31 -11.50
C ALA A 404 -2.77 -6.41 -12.93
N PRO A 405 -3.61 -6.79 -13.91
CA PRO A 405 -3.15 -7.13 -15.24
C PRO A 405 -2.59 -5.91 -15.94
N TYR A 406 -1.34 -6.00 -16.38
CA TYR A 406 -0.66 -4.92 -17.08
C TYR A 406 0.07 -5.40 -18.32
N ARG A 407 0.00 -4.61 -19.39
CA ARG A 407 0.77 -4.85 -20.61
C ARG A 407 1.96 -3.90 -20.64
N LEU A 408 3.16 -4.48 -20.53
CA LEU A 408 4.40 -3.74 -20.66
C LEU A 408 4.85 -3.78 -22.13
N ASP A 409 4.88 -2.62 -22.78
CA ASP A 409 5.37 -2.51 -24.16
C ASP A 409 6.87 -2.80 -24.24
N PHE A 410 7.36 -3.17 -25.43
CA PHE A 410 8.80 -3.39 -25.65
C PHE A 410 9.63 -2.20 -25.20
N LYS A 411 9.22 -0.97 -25.56
CA LYS A 411 9.92 0.28 -25.21
C LYS A 411 10.06 0.52 -23.70
N ASP A 412 9.22 -0.11 -22.89
CA ASP A 412 9.21 0.03 -21.43
C ASP A 412 9.94 -1.14 -20.76
N PHE A 413 10.41 -2.11 -21.54
CA PHE A 413 11.14 -3.31 -21.10
C PHE A 413 12.62 -3.06 -20.81
N HIS A 414 12.94 -1.86 -20.32
CA HIS A 414 14.25 -1.52 -19.77
C HIS A 414 14.42 -2.17 -18.40
N PRO A 415 15.54 -2.86 -18.09
CA PRO A 415 15.70 -3.50 -16.78
C PRO A 415 15.54 -2.53 -15.61
N GLU A 416 16.05 -1.30 -15.74
CA GLU A 416 15.91 -0.22 -14.75
C GLU A 416 14.46 0.23 -14.47
N LYS A 417 13.53 -0.07 -15.37
CA LYS A 417 12.10 0.28 -15.24
C LYS A 417 11.26 -0.95 -14.95
N ALA A 418 11.45 -2.01 -15.74
CA ALA A 418 10.67 -3.24 -15.70
C ALA A 418 10.86 -4.04 -14.41
N LEU A 419 12.07 -4.01 -13.83
CA LEU A 419 12.35 -4.72 -12.57
C LEU A 419 12.03 -3.89 -11.33
N ALA A 420 11.74 -2.59 -11.49
CA ALA A 420 11.30 -1.67 -10.44
C ALA A 420 11.97 -1.92 -9.06
N PHE A 421 11.22 -2.43 -8.08
CA PHE A 421 11.72 -2.65 -6.72
C PHE A 421 12.38 -4.02 -6.49
N LEU A 422 12.20 -5.00 -7.40
CA LEU A 422 12.74 -6.36 -7.27
C LEU A 422 14.23 -6.44 -6.88
N PRO A 423 15.13 -5.51 -7.29
CA PRO A 423 16.52 -5.53 -6.81
C PRO A 423 16.68 -5.36 -5.29
N HIS A 424 15.66 -4.86 -4.58
CA HIS A 424 15.62 -4.76 -3.12
C HIS A 424 14.89 -5.92 -2.44
N GLU A 425 14.20 -6.75 -3.22
CA GLU A 425 13.36 -7.85 -2.73
C GLU A 425 13.98 -9.23 -2.99
N LEU A 426 14.86 -9.33 -4.00
CA LEU A 426 15.45 -10.59 -4.44
C LEU A 426 16.98 -10.58 -4.40
N ASP A 427 17.56 -11.72 -4.04
CA ASP A 427 18.99 -11.98 -4.19
C ASP A 427 19.43 -11.89 -5.66
N TYR A 428 20.69 -11.54 -5.90
CA TYR A 428 21.27 -11.39 -7.24
C TYR A 428 21.15 -12.64 -8.10
N THR A 429 21.15 -13.82 -7.51
CA THR A 429 20.94 -15.09 -8.24
C THR A 429 19.52 -15.20 -8.75
N HIS A 430 18.54 -14.99 -7.87
CA HIS A 430 17.12 -15.05 -8.21
C HIS A 430 16.71 -13.95 -9.19
N LEU A 431 17.20 -12.72 -8.98
CA LEU A 431 16.94 -11.58 -9.85
C LEU A 431 17.44 -11.84 -11.29
N ARG A 432 18.67 -12.34 -11.45
CA ARG A 432 19.20 -12.75 -12.78
C ARG A 432 18.40 -13.87 -13.42
N MET A 433 18.02 -14.88 -12.63
CA MET A 433 17.23 -16.01 -13.13
C MET A 433 15.86 -15.55 -13.62
N LEU A 434 15.18 -14.70 -12.84
CA LEU A 434 13.89 -14.10 -13.18
C LEU A 434 14.02 -13.28 -14.46
N TRP A 435 14.95 -12.33 -14.51
CA TRP A 435 15.13 -11.46 -15.68
C TRP A 435 15.38 -12.27 -16.96
N ARG A 436 16.30 -13.24 -16.92
CA ARG A 436 16.60 -14.10 -18.07
C ARG A 436 15.39 -14.92 -18.53
N ARG A 437 14.58 -15.44 -17.59
CA ARG A 437 13.36 -16.20 -17.92
C ARG A 437 12.26 -15.27 -18.45
N TRP A 438 12.15 -14.06 -17.92
CA TRP A 438 11.17 -13.08 -18.34
C TRP A 438 11.44 -12.60 -19.77
N GLN A 439 12.68 -12.27 -20.12
CA GLN A 439 13.06 -11.96 -21.50
C GLN A 439 12.70 -13.07 -22.49
N LYS A 440 12.81 -14.35 -22.07
CA LYS A 440 12.38 -15.50 -22.88
C LYS A 440 10.86 -15.57 -23.02
N LYS A 441 10.11 -15.39 -21.93
CA LYS A 441 8.63 -15.36 -21.93
C LYS A 441 8.10 -14.25 -22.84
N ALA A 442 8.69 -13.06 -22.75
CA ALA A 442 8.33 -11.89 -23.54
C ALA A 442 8.69 -11.99 -25.04
N ASN A 443 9.37 -13.08 -25.45
CA ASN A 443 9.84 -13.32 -26.81
C ASN A 443 10.62 -12.13 -27.42
N LEU A 444 11.46 -11.49 -26.62
CA LEU A 444 12.22 -10.31 -27.03
C LEU A 444 13.49 -10.70 -27.77
N LYS A 445 13.35 -11.29 -28.97
CA LYS A 445 14.50 -11.79 -29.74
C LYS A 445 14.51 -11.25 -31.17
N ILE A 446 15.72 -10.94 -31.63
CA ILE A 446 16.03 -10.66 -33.04
C ILE A 446 17.16 -11.62 -33.46
N PHE A 447 16.99 -12.33 -34.57
CA PHE A 447 17.95 -13.34 -35.05
C PHE A 447 18.41 -14.33 -33.95
N GLY A 448 17.47 -14.76 -33.09
CA GLY A 448 17.72 -15.71 -32.00
C GLY A 448 18.43 -15.15 -30.76
N ARG A 449 18.86 -13.88 -30.78
CA ARG A 449 19.50 -13.22 -29.64
C ARG A 449 18.50 -12.35 -28.87
N PRO A 450 18.50 -12.38 -27.53
CA PRO A 450 17.65 -11.51 -26.75
C PRO A 450 18.06 -10.05 -26.97
N LEU A 451 17.08 -9.18 -27.23
CA LEU A 451 17.27 -7.74 -27.33
C LEU A 451 16.35 -7.06 -26.34
N THR A 452 16.92 -6.25 -25.47
CA THR A 452 16.18 -5.26 -24.66
C THR A 452 16.36 -3.89 -25.27
N PRO A 453 15.43 -2.96 -25.00
CA PRO A 453 15.62 -1.54 -25.31
C PRO A 453 16.96 -1.05 -24.75
N PHE A 454 17.55 -0.08 -25.43
CA PHE A 454 18.87 0.44 -25.05
C PHE A 454 18.93 1.96 -24.95
N GLY A 455 17.80 2.67 -25.08
CA GLY A 455 17.65 4.02 -24.53
C GLY A 455 17.00 5.02 -25.47
N PRO A 456 17.52 5.22 -26.71
CA PRO A 456 16.94 6.18 -27.62
C PRO A 456 15.53 5.74 -28.05
N LEU A 457 14.50 6.35 -27.45
CA LEU A 457 13.10 5.98 -27.63
C LEU A 457 12.65 5.89 -29.10
N TRP A 458 13.17 6.76 -29.97
CA TRP A 458 12.86 6.74 -31.40
C TRP A 458 13.39 5.45 -32.05
N LEU A 459 14.58 5.00 -31.67
CA LEU A 459 15.22 3.81 -32.21
C LEU A 459 14.56 2.55 -31.66
N ASP A 460 14.24 2.52 -30.37
CA ASP A 460 13.51 1.42 -29.75
C ASP A 460 12.11 1.25 -30.39
N ARG A 461 11.44 2.35 -30.74
CA ARG A 461 10.17 2.34 -31.50
C ARG A 461 10.35 1.76 -32.91
N THR A 462 11.36 2.20 -33.64
CA THR A 462 11.64 1.69 -34.99
C THR A 462 11.96 0.20 -34.98
N ILE A 463 12.80 -0.25 -34.05
CA ILE A 463 13.16 -1.67 -33.91
C ILE A 463 11.95 -2.51 -33.51
N SER A 464 11.14 -2.03 -32.55
CA SER A 464 9.90 -2.70 -32.14
C SER A 464 8.96 -2.91 -33.33
N SER A 465 8.77 -1.88 -34.16
CA SER A 465 7.90 -1.95 -35.34
C SER A 465 8.45 -2.89 -36.42
N LEU A 466 9.75 -2.77 -36.76
CA LEU A 466 10.38 -3.60 -37.80
C LEU A 466 10.48 -5.08 -37.42
N CYS A 467 10.68 -5.38 -36.14
CA CYS A 467 10.92 -6.75 -35.66
C CYS A 467 9.71 -7.35 -34.93
N GLY A 468 8.58 -6.64 -34.87
CA GLY A 468 7.35 -7.14 -34.23
C GLY A 468 7.48 -7.37 -32.72
N LEU A 469 8.37 -6.64 -32.04
CA LEU A 469 8.59 -6.80 -30.59
C LEU A 469 7.50 -6.05 -29.82
N ARG A 470 6.59 -6.80 -29.18
CA ARG A 470 5.41 -6.22 -28.50
C ARG A 470 5.53 -6.07 -26.98
N GLY A 471 6.61 -6.56 -26.37
CA GLY A 471 6.72 -6.64 -24.91
C GLY A 471 5.99 -7.85 -24.32
N ASP A 472 5.42 -7.72 -23.12
CA ASP A 472 4.82 -8.83 -22.37
C ASP A 472 3.55 -8.44 -21.62
N PHE A 473 2.76 -9.46 -21.26
CA PHE A 473 1.61 -9.33 -20.37
C PHE A 473 1.95 -9.92 -18.99
N ILE A 474 1.72 -9.11 -17.95
CA ILE A 474 2.03 -9.42 -16.57
C ILE A 474 0.68 -9.62 -15.84
N PRO A 475 0.44 -10.80 -15.23
CA PRO A 475 -0.82 -11.07 -14.54
C PRO A 475 -1.09 -10.13 -13.37
N ASP A 476 -0.05 -9.81 -12.61
CA ASP A 476 -0.10 -8.86 -11.51
C ASP A 476 1.16 -8.01 -11.50
N PHE A 477 1.02 -6.77 -11.95
CA PHE A 477 2.10 -5.81 -12.02
C PHE A 477 2.30 -5.04 -10.72
N ARG A 478 1.30 -5.00 -9.82
CA ARG A 478 1.43 -4.32 -8.53
C ARG A 478 2.53 -4.96 -7.69
N ILE A 479 2.66 -6.28 -7.72
CA ILE A 479 3.71 -7.02 -7.01
C ILE A 479 5.14 -6.67 -7.48
N ILE A 480 5.28 -6.04 -8.65
CA ILE A 480 6.57 -5.61 -9.20
C ILE A 480 6.79 -4.10 -9.01
N ASP A 481 5.76 -3.31 -9.28
CA ASP A 481 5.80 -1.83 -9.31
C ASP A 481 5.56 -1.17 -7.94
N TYR A 482 5.22 -1.97 -6.92
CA TYR A 482 5.13 -1.56 -5.52
C TYR A 482 6.20 -2.28 -4.71
N LEU A 483 6.75 -1.61 -3.69
CA LEU A 483 7.66 -2.26 -2.74
C LEU A 483 6.84 -3.12 -1.78
N VAL A 484 6.85 -4.44 -1.98
CA VAL A 484 5.98 -5.36 -1.24
C VAL A 484 6.73 -6.16 -0.17
N ALA A 485 7.99 -6.50 -0.42
CA ALA A 485 8.76 -7.33 0.51
C ALA A 485 10.25 -6.97 0.50
N LEU A 486 10.78 -6.54 1.64
CA LEU A 486 12.20 -6.22 1.76
C LEU A 486 13.04 -7.48 2.02
N MET A 487 14.14 -7.60 1.28
CA MET A 487 15.08 -8.69 1.46
C MET A 487 15.81 -8.58 2.80
N SER A 488 15.91 -9.69 3.51
CA SER A 488 16.73 -9.83 4.73
C SER A 488 18.20 -9.58 4.44
N THR A 489 18.95 -9.12 5.45
CA THR A 489 20.42 -9.09 5.41
C THR A 489 20.99 -10.35 6.07
N GLU A 490 22.26 -10.66 5.83
CA GLU A 490 22.93 -11.83 6.43
C GLU A 490 22.88 -11.82 7.96
N ARG A 491 22.81 -10.64 8.59
CA ARG A 491 22.81 -10.48 10.05
C ARG A 491 21.43 -10.25 10.65
N SER A 492 20.48 -9.78 9.85
CA SER A 492 19.16 -9.39 10.31
C SER A 492 18.08 -10.01 9.43
N PRO A 493 17.71 -11.28 9.68
CA PRO A 493 16.57 -11.90 9.02
C PRO A 493 15.27 -11.24 9.46
N SER A 494 14.31 -11.11 8.53
CA SER A 494 12.99 -10.52 8.79
C SER A 494 12.09 -11.41 9.65
N LEU A 495 12.35 -12.73 9.67
CA LEU A 495 11.52 -13.76 10.30
C LEU A 495 12.37 -14.74 11.14
N ASP A 496 13.23 -14.22 12.02
CA ASP A 496 14.11 -15.02 12.90
C ASP A 496 13.45 -15.47 14.23
N GLY A 497 12.17 -15.17 14.45
CA GLY A 497 11.43 -15.52 15.67
C GLY A 497 11.82 -14.71 16.91
N ARG A 498 12.74 -13.74 16.79
CA ARG A 498 13.18 -12.90 17.90
C ARG A 498 12.49 -11.55 17.85
N LEU A 499 12.23 -10.98 19.03
CA LEU A 499 11.69 -9.63 19.14
C LEU A 499 12.59 -8.62 18.43
N HIS A 500 11.99 -7.56 17.90
CA HIS A 500 12.67 -6.43 17.23
C HIS A 500 13.51 -6.81 16.01
N ASN A 501 13.24 -7.96 15.36
CA ASN A 501 13.94 -8.34 14.13
C ASN A 501 13.70 -7.36 12.98
N SER A 502 12.47 -6.86 12.85
CA SER A 502 12.11 -5.78 11.94
C SER A 502 12.94 -4.52 12.17
N ASP A 503 13.23 -4.15 13.42
CA ASP A 503 14.02 -2.94 13.72
C ASP A 503 15.49 -3.11 13.36
N ARG A 504 16.06 -4.30 13.62
CA ARG A 504 17.43 -4.65 13.18
C ARG A 504 17.55 -4.59 11.66
N LEU A 505 16.62 -5.21 10.95
CA LEU A 505 16.60 -5.20 9.49
C LEU A 505 16.42 -3.79 8.92
N LYS A 506 15.48 -3.00 9.44
CA LYS A 506 15.30 -1.61 9.02
C LYS A 506 16.57 -0.78 9.20
N LYS A 507 17.32 -0.99 10.29
CA LYS A 507 18.59 -0.30 10.52
C LYS A 507 19.62 -0.66 9.45
N ASP A 508 19.83 -1.95 9.19
CA ASP A 508 20.76 -2.40 8.17
C ASP A 508 20.37 -1.86 6.77
N LEU A 509 19.09 -1.88 6.43
CA LEU A 509 18.59 -1.36 5.15
C LEU A 509 18.73 0.17 5.03
N ALA A 510 18.62 0.89 6.15
CA ALA A 510 18.88 2.33 6.20
C ALA A 510 20.36 2.65 5.98
N ASP A 511 21.26 1.87 6.57
CA ASP A 511 22.71 1.99 6.36
C ASP A 511 23.10 1.70 4.90
N LEU A 512 22.37 0.80 4.22
CA LEU A 512 22.49 0.55 2.78
C LEU A 512 21.81 1.63 1.90
N GLY A 513 21.15 2.63 2.51
CA GLY A 513 20.43 3.69 1.81
C GLY A 513 19.15 3.22 1.09
N VAL A 514 18.64 2.04 1.40
CA VAL A 514 17.46 1.43 0.76
C VAL A 514 16.16 1.83 1.45
N PHE A 515 16.19 2.03 2.77
CA PHE A 515 15.00 2.20 3.59
C PHE A 515 15.18 3.26 4.69
N ASP A 516 14.12 3.55 5.45
CA ASP A 516 14.18 4.44 6.63
C ASP A 516 13.60 3.74 7.86
N THR A 517 14.24 3.92 9.02
CA THR A 517 13.88 3.23 10.26
C THR A 517 12.53 3.64 10.82
N LYS A 518 12.04 4.83 10.46
CA LYS A 518 10.71 5.33 10.86
C LYS A 518 9.58 4.66 10.10
N MET A 519 9.85 4.10 8.92
CA MET A 519 8.81 3.45 8.11
C MET A 519 8.46 2.07 8.66
N SER A 520 7.21 1.65 8.45
CA SER A 520 6.81 0.26 8.63
C SER A 520 7.53 -0.64 7.63
N LEU A 521 8.09 -1.76 8.08
CA LEU A 521 8.66 -2.77 7.20
C LEU A 521 7.56 -3.32 6.25
N TYR A 522 7.92 -3.49 4.97
CA TYR A 522 7.07 -4.07 3.94
C TYR A 522 7.24 -5.59 3.90
N LEU A 523 6.13 -6.31 4.00
CA LEU A 523 6.02 -7.77 3.93
C LEU A 523 4.70 -8.14 3.22
N PHE A 524 4.68 -9.26 2.50
CA PHE A 524 3.44 -9.81 1.90
C PHE A 524 2.40 -10.18 2.96
N GLU A 525 2.88 -10.77 4.06
CA GLU A 525 2.10 -11.12 5.23
C GLU A 525 2.74 -10.45 6.44
N LYS A 526 1.98 -9.59 7.11
CA LYS A 526 2.47 -8.84 8.26
C LYS A 526 1.81 -9.33 9.52
N MET A 527 2.62 -9.76 10.49
CA MET A 527 2.13 -10.06 11.82
C MET A 527 1.56 -8.78 12.47
N ARG A 528 0.37 -8.91 13.04
CA ARG A 528 -0.29 -7.89 13.87
C ARG A 528 -0.11 -8.33 15.32
N GLU A 529 0.90 -7.74 15.97
CA GLU A 529 1.28 -8.04 17.34
C GLU A 529 0.28 -7.44 18.33
N TYR A 530 -0.12 -8.21 19.35
CA TYR A 530 -1.13 -7.80 20.31
C TYR A 530 -0.77 -6.52 21.06
N GLU A 531 0.49 -6.37 21.48
CA GLU A 531 0.97 -5.19 22.21
C GLU A 531 0.81 -3.89 21.38
N ALA A 532 0.96 -3.97 20.07
CA ALA A 532 0.87 -2.82 19.18
C ALA A 532 -0.55 -2.57 18.65
N MET A 533 -1.33 -3.63 18.39
CA MET A 533 -2.60 -3.54 17.66
C MET A 533 -3.83 -3.79 18.55
N GLY A 534 -3.66 -4.34 19.75
CA GLY A 534 -4.76 -4.77 20.62
C GLY A 534 -5.40 -6.11 20.22
N PHE A 535 -4.87 -6.78 19.18
CA PHE A 535 -5.24 -8.12 18.76
C PHE A 535 -4.02 -8.85 18.19
N SER A 536 -4.05 -10.19 18.22
CA SER A 536 -3.00 -11.02 17.64
C SER A 536 -3.48 -11.67 16.35
N GLY A 537 -2.69 -11.58 15.29
CA GLY A 537 -2.96 -12.25 14.03
C GLY A 537 -2.09 -11.75 12.88
N PHE A 538 -2.64 -11.74 11.68
CA PHE A 538 -1.88 -11.50 10.44
C PHE A 538 -2.67 -10.65 9.46
N GLU A 539 -1.96 -9.84 8.70
CA GLU A 539 -2.49 -9.02 7.63
C GLU A 539 -1.83 -9.39 6.30
N ALA A 540 -2.69 -9.86 5.39
CA ALA A 540 -2.34 -10.08 4.00
C ALA A 540 -2.33 -8.76 3.25
N ARG A 541 -1.16 -8.39 2.72
CA ARG A 541 -0.94 -7.16 1.92
C ARG A 541 -0.74 -7.43 0.43
N HIS A 542 -0.78 -8.70 0.05
CA HIS A 542 -0.46 -9.16 -1.30
C HIS A 542 -1.64 -9.06 -2.29
N TYR A 543 -2.86 -8.76 -1.83
CA TYR A 543 -4.00 -8.62 -2.74
C TYR A 543 -3.97 -7.29 -3.49
N SER A 544 -4.10 -7.38 -4.80
CA SER A 544 -4.23 -6.25 -5.70
C SER A 544 -5.72 -5.89 -5.85
N LEU A 545 -6.32 -6.14 -7.02
CA LEU A 545 -7.75 -5.97 -7.24
C LEU A 545 -8.46 -7.33 -7.30
N PHE A 546 -9.72 -7.35 -6.90
CA PHE A 546 -10.66 -8.45 -7.10
C PHE A 546 -11.68 -8.09 -8.18
N GLU A 547 -12.01 -9.02 -9.07
CA GLU A 547 -13.06 -8.81 -10.08
C GLU A 547 -14.45 -8.75 -9.40
N GLN A 548 -14.71 -9.67 -8.47
CA GLN A 548 -15.95 -9.74 -7.70
C GLN A 548 -15.70 -9.91 -6.21
N PHE A 549 -16.45 -9.19 -5.36
CA PHE A 549 -16.33 -9.33 -3.91
C PHE A 549 -16.68 -10.75 -3.43
N ALA A 550 -17.90 -11.24 -3.69
CA ALA A 550 -18.30 -12.55 -3.16
C ALA A 550 -17.59 -13.73 -3.88
N GLY A 551 -17.42 -13.62 -5.20
CA GLY A 551 -16.84 -14.68 -6.04
C GLY A 551 -15.35 -14.87 -5.80
N ASP A 552 -14.59 -13.78 -5.73
CA ASP A 552 -13.12 -13.83 -5.70
C ASP A 552 -12.57 -13.47 -4.33
N MET A 553 -12.89 -12.27 -3.81
CA MET A 553 -12.40 -11.84 -2.50
C MET A 553 -12.86 -12.79 -1.40
N GLY A 554 -14.13 -13.18 -1.39
CA GLY A 554 -14.66 -14.12 -0.41
C GLY A 554 -13.90 -15.45 -0.42
N ARG A 555 -13.63 -16.02 -1.58
CA ARG A 555 -12.88 -17.28 -1.69
C ARG A 555 -11.42 -17.12 -1.29
N ALA A 556 -10.77 -16.02 -1.68
CA ALA A 556 -9.41 -15.72 -1.27
C ALA A 556 -9.29 -15.65 0.26
N VAL A 557 -10.21 -14.93 0.90
CA VAL A 557 -10.26 -14.81 2.37
C VAL A 557 -10.48 -16.19 3.02
N ASP A 558 -11.36 -17.04 2.48
CA ASP A 558 -11.52 -18.40 3.02
C ASP A 558 -10.25 -19.25 2.88
N VAL A 559 -9.51 -19.13 1.75
CA VAL A 559 -8.21 -19.79 1.55
C VAL A 559 -7.16 -19.24 2.53
N GLN A 560 -7.09 -17.92 2.73
CA GLN A 560 -6.19 -17.29 3.70
C GLN A 560 -6.44 -17.83 5.12
N ASN A 561 -7.70 -17.88 5.56
CA ASN A 561 -8.06 -18.43 6.86
C ASN A 561 -7.67 -19.92 6.98
N LEU A 562 -7.89 -20.69 5.92
CA LEU A 562 -7.47 -22.10 5.86
C LEU A 562 -5.96 -22.25 5.97
N LEU A 563 -5.18 -21.39 5.30
CA LEU A 563 -3.72 -21.42 5.34
C LEU A 563 -3.17 -21.08 6.73
N TYR A 564 -3.76 -20.12 7.45
CA TYR A 564 -3.37 -19.84 8.83
C TYR A 564 -3.62 -21.03 9.74
N CYS A 565 -4.81 -21.65 9.64
CA CYS A 565 -5.11 -22.88 10.38
C CYS A 565 -4.14 -24.02 10.02
N LEU A 566 -3.84 -24.19 8.72
CA LEU A 566 -2.88 -25.19 8.23
C LEU A 566 -1.46 -24.95 8.75
N ALA A 567 -1.03 -23.69 8.81
CA ALA A 567 0.28 -23.32 9.34
C ALA A 567 0.41 -23.71 10.81
N TYR A 568 -0.58 -23.37 11.64
CA TYR A 568 -0.62 -23.82 13.04
C TYR A 568 -0.65 -25.35 13.17
N LYS A 569 -1.35 -26.04 12.27
CA LYS A 569 -1.33 -27.51 12.23
C LYS A 569 0.08 -28.06 11.97
N TYR A 570 0.80 -27.52 10.99
CA TYR A 570 2.16 -27.98 10.67
C TYR A 570 3.15 -27.69 11.79
N ILE A 571 2.99 -26.57 12.51
CA ILE A 571 3.78 -26.25 13.69
C ILE A 571 3.46 -27.22 14.84
N ALA A 572 2.18 -27.51 15.08
CA ALA A 572 1.72 -28.44 16.11
C ALA A 572 2.16 -29.88 15.88
N ASP A 573 2.15 -30.33 14.62
CA ASP A 573 2.70 -31.65 14.23
C ASP A 573 4.25 -31.69 14.32
N GLY A 574 4.92 -30.57 14.58
CA GLY A 574 6.39 -30.49 14.61
C GLY A 574 7.05 -30.68 13.25
N ARG A 575 6.30 -30.53 12.14
CA ARG A 575 6.82 -30.69 10.77
C ARG A 575 7.73 -29.53 10.37
N ILE A 576 7.49 -28.36 10.96
CA ILE A 576 8.16 -27.10 10.62
C ILE A 576 8.76 -26.45 11.86
N SER A 577 9.98 -25.92 11.71
CA SER A 577 10.69 -25.16 12.73
C SER A 577 11.49 -24.02 12.11
N HIS A 578 12.01 -23.11 12.93
CA HIS A 578 12.82 -21.97 12.47
C HIS A 578 14.08 -22.40 11.70
N ALA A 579 14.60 -23.61 11.95
CA ALA A 579 15.75 -24.14 11.21
C ALA A 579 15.47 -24.42 9.71
N GLN A 580 14.20 -24.41 9.30
CA GLN A 580 13.78 -24.56 7.90
C GLN A 580 13.51 -23.22 7.22
N ILE A 581 13.59 -22.10 7.95
CA ILE A 581 13.52 -20.76 7.36
C ILE A 581 14.88 -20.49 6.69
N PRO A 582 14.91 -20.15 5.38
CA PRO A 582 16.13 -19.97 4.61
C PRO A 582 17.06 -18.86 5.11
#